data_AF-A0A7C0U577-F1
#
_entry.id   AF-A0A7C0U577-F1
#
_cell.length_a   1.000
_cell.length_b   1.000
_cell.length_c   1.000
_cell.angle_alpha   90.00
_cell.angle_beta   90.00
_cell.angle_gamma   90.00
#
_symmetry.space_group_name_H-M   'P 1'
#
loop_
_entity.id
_entity.type
_entity.pdbx_description
1 polymer ?
#
loop_
_entity_poly.entity_id
_entity_poly.type
_entity_poly.pdbx_seq_one_letter_code
_entity_poly.pdbx_strand_id
1 'polypeptide(L)'
;MGLKKFIYNSIMISLPKNIIQFLLGIVLFTIIFGHFDTIKAVIGLVAFVATYSCVYIFNDIFDIEEDKKDKEKLEWKIIASGELGIDKAVTILIAMLLLGLSLSTFLSLWFFAMMLLLLFLNLLHSSPFTKFKKSLYKTSINMTLIEFIKYSTGWFALTNNISHFPVWFILTLSSAYTFSYITYKFKLDIKWVKNNKVVAGSIALLTMGSYIISLLVYTFPVSMIILFIAPVIVLLISKLFSWEGRMKNMLFIEYVLLPLLLISLLILTNPVVKSMNEKLVESIDSYKELASNAMPSIIVKPLENITSTIKAYESLDDIEEKINTTFSKLPELFS
;
A
#
# COMPACT_ATOMS: atom_id res chain seq x y z
N MET A 1 -12.65 -13.38 -29.97
CA MET A 1 -11.28 -12.95 -29.61
C MET A 1 -11.28 -11.86 -28.53
N GLY A 2 -12.10 -10.81 -28.65
CA GLY A 2 -12.14 -9.69 -27.69
C GLY A 2 -12.60 -9.99 -26.25
N LEU A 3 -13.57 -10.90 -26.04
CA LEU A 3 -14.03 -11.26 -24.69
C LEU A 3 -12.92 -11.90 -23.84
N LYS A 4 -12.05 -12.71 -24.48
CA LYS A 4 -10.94 -13.40 -23.80
C LYS A 4 -9.88 -12.41 -23.30
N LYS A 5 -9.54 -11.40 -24.11
CA LYS A 5 -8.61 -10.34 -23.69
C LYS A 5 -9.22 -9.38 -22.67
N PHE A 6 -10.52 -9.07 -22.79
CA PHE A 6 -11.24 -8.26 -21.79
C PHE A 6 -11.24 -8.90 -20.40
N ILE A 7 -11.57 -10.20 -20.34
CA ILE A 7 -11.48 -11.00 -19.11
C ILE A 7 -10.05 -11.02 -18.59
N TYR A 8 -9.05 -11.17 -19.46
CA TYR A 8 -7.66 -11.23 -19.06
C TYR A 8 -7.13 -9.89 -18.50
N ASN A 9 -7.43 -8.75 -19.14
CA ASN A 9 -6.97 -7.43 -18.67
C ASN A 9 -7.63 -7.01 -17.33
N SER A 10 -8.95 -7.15 -17.27
CA SER A 10 -9.75 -6.62 -16.16
C SER A 10 -9.81 -7.60 -14.99
N ILE A 11 -10.17 -8.87 -15.26
CA ILE A 11 -10.44 -9.87 -14.22
C ILE A 11 -9.17 -10.62 -13.81
N MET A 12 -8.19 -10.84 -14.69
CA MET A 12 -6.96 -11.55 -14.30
C MET A 12 -5.82 -10.66 -13.81
N ILE A 13 -5.67 -9.42 -14.28
CA ILE A 13 -4.44 -8.62 -14.02
C ILE A 13 -4.63 -7.45 -13.04
N SER A 14 -5.80 -6.79 -13.05
CA SER A 14 -6.00 -5.57 -12.25
C SER A 14 -6.94 -5.79 -11.07
N LEU A 15 -8.08 -6.46 -11.28
CA LEU A 15 -9.12 -6.56 -10.26
C LEU A 15 -8.73 -7.39 -9.03
N PRO A 16 -8.18 -8.62 -9.13
CA PRO A 16 -7.98 -9.47 -7.97
C PRO A 16 -6.99 -8.88 -6.97
N LYS A 17 -5.89 -8.30 -7.48
CA LYS A 17 -4.90 -7.67 -6.61
C LYS A 17 -5.48 -6.50 -5.82
N ASN A 18 -6.26 -5.62 -6.45
CA ASN A 18 -6.83 -4.47 -5.76
C ASN A 18 -7.89 -4.92 -4.74
N ILE A 19 -8.67 -5.96 -5.06
CA ILE A 19 -9.58 -6.57 -4.08
C ILE A 19 -8.79 -7.08 -2.87
N ILE A 20 -7.70 -7.82 -3.07
CA ILE A 20 -6.86 -8.33 -1.96
C ILE A 20 -6.28 -7.18 -1.14
N GLN A 21 -5.79 -6.12 -1.78
CA GLN A 21 -5.26 -4.93 -1.09
C GLN A 21 -6.31 -4.24 -0.23
N PHE A 22 -7.54 -4.09 -0.74
CA PHE A 22 -8.67 -3.58 0.04
C PHE A 22 -9.01 -4.53 1.20
N LEU A 23 -9.10 -5.83 0.95
CA LEU A 23 -9.43 -6.83 1.98
C LEU A 23 -8.38 -6.89 3.09
N LEU A 24 -7.10 -6.65 2.80
CA LEU A 24 -6.06 -6.55 3.83
C LEU A 24 -6.40 -5.45 4.85
N GLY A 25 -6.86 -4.28 4.40
CA GLY A 25 -7.31 -3.22 5.30
C GLY A 25 -8.51 -3.63 6.18
N ILE A 26 -9.48 -4.35 5.60
CA ILE A 26 -10.64 -4.89 6.34
C ILE A 26 -10.21 -5.93 7.38
N VAL A 27 -9.33 -6.85 7.02
CA VAL A 27 -8.84 -7.91 7.92
C VAL A 27 -8.04 -7.30 9.07
N LEU A 28 -7.17 -6.32 8.80
CA LEU A 28 -6.44 -5.61 9.84
C LEU A 28 -7.37 -4.89 10.82
N PHE A 29 -8.41 -4.22 10.30
CA PHE A 29 -9.43 -3.60 11.13
C PHE A 29 -10.14 -4.65 12.01
N THR A 30 -10.50 -5.79 11.42
CA THR A 30 -11.19 -6.88 12.11
C THR A 30 -10.33 -7.53 13.18
N ILE A 31 -9.02 -7.71 12.96
CA ILE A 31 -8.09 -8.26 13.94
C ILE A 31 -8.04 -7.37 15.19
N ILE A 32 -8.11 -6.05 15.01
CA ILE A 32 -7.98 -5.09 16.11
C ILE A 32 -9.32 -4.90 16.85
N PHE A 33 -10.43 -4.75 16.12
CA PHE A 33 -11.73 -4.42 16.70
C PHE A 33 -12.68 -5.62 16.88
N GLY A 34 -12.35 -6.78 16.31
CA GLY A 34 -13.12 -8.02 16.41
C GLY A 34 -14.40 -8.07 15.57
N HIS A 35 -14.79 -6.97 14.93
CA HIS A 35 -16.00 -6.87 14.10
C HIS A 35 -15.83 -5.77 13.05
N PHE A 36 -16.69 -5.76 12.03
CA PHE A 36 -16.77 -4.70 11.03
C PHE A 36 -18.18 -4.57 10.45
N ASP A 37 -18.50 -3.39 9.93
CA ASP A 37 -19.75 -3.14 9.21
C ASP A 37 -19.65 -3.71 7.78
N THR A 38 -20.42 -4.78 7.51
CA THR A 38 -20.40 -5.47 6.21
C THR A 38 -20.92 -4.59 5.07
N ILE A 39 -21.89 -3.73 5.33
CA ILE A 39 -22.46 -2.84 4.30
C ILE A 39 -21.41 -1.81 3.89
N LYS A 40 -20.73 -1.18 4.87
CA LYS A 40 -19.62 -0.26 4.59
C LYS A 40 -18.47 -0.95 3.85
N ALA A 41 -18.13 -2.18 4.23
CA ALA A 41 -17.09 -2.95 3.55
C ALA A 41 -17.42 -3.21 2.08
N VAL A 42 -18.66 -3.62 1.77
CA VAL A 42 -19.10 -3.87 0.39
C VAL A 42 -19.16 -2.58 -0.42
N ILE A 43 -19.77 -1.51 0.12
CA ILE A 43 -19.82 -0.20 -0.55
C ILE A 43 -18.40 0.31 -0.81
N GLY A 44 -17.50 0.21 0.17
CA GLY A 44 -16.10 0.63 0.06
C GLY A 44 -15.34 -0.16 -0.99
N LEU A 45 -15.55 -1.48 -1.07
CA LEU A 45 -14.92 -2.31 -2.07
C LEU A 45 -15.36 -1.91 -3.48
N VAL A 46 -16.67 -1.74 -3.70
CA VAL A 46 -17.21 -1.33 -5.01
C VAL A 46 -16.72 0.09 -5.36
N ALA A 47 -16.73 1.01 -4.40
CA ALA A 47 -16.25 2.38 -4.60
C ALA A 47 -14.76 2.41 -5.00
N PHE A 48 -13.92 1.68 -4.27
CA PHE A 48 -12.49 1.60 -4.52
C PHE A 48 -12.19 0.95 -5.87
N VAL A 49 -12.78 -0.22 -6.13
CA VAL A 49 -12.59 -0.95 -7.39
C VAL A 49 -13.03 -0.11 -8.58
N ALA A 50 -14.22 0.51 -8.53
CA ALA A 50 -14.70 1.35 -9.63
C ALA A 50 -13.77 2.55 -9.87
N THR A 51 -13.38 3.26 -8.79
CA THR A 51 -12.44 4.39 -8.88
C THR A 51 -11.09 3.98 -9.48
N TYR A 52 -10.54 2.85 -9.03
CA TYR A 52 -9.21 2.42 -9.47
C TYR A 52 -9.24 1.72 -10.84
N SER A 53 -10.36 1.13 -11.25
CA SER A 53 -10.58 0.68 -12.64
C SER A 53 -10.56 1.86 -13.62
N CYS A 54 -11.12 3.01 -13.27
CA CYS A 54 -11.01 4.24 -14.07
C CYS A 54 -9.56 4.63 -14.33
N VAL A 55 -8.68 4.52 -13.31
CA VAL A 55 -7.24 4.78 -13.46
C VAL A 55 -6.59 3.88 -14.51
N TYR A 56 -6.90 2.58 -14.53
CA TYR A 56 -6.33 1.68 -15.54
C TYR A 56 -6.79 2.03 -16.95
N ILE A 57 -8.07 2.34 -17.13
CA ILE A 57 -8.61 2.73 -18.44
C ILE A 57 -7.96 4.04 -18.89
N PHE A 58 -7.81 5.02 -17.99
CA PHE A 58 -7.11 6.27 -18.26
C PHE A 58 -5.68 6.00 -18.72
N ASN A 59 -4.92 5.18 -17.97
CA ASN A 59 -3.55 4.83 -18.32
C ASN A 59 -3.47 4.14 -19.69
N ASP A 60 -4.36 3.20 -19.98
CA ASP A 60 -4.38 2.47 -21.25
C ASP A 60 -4.71 3.38 -22.46
N ILE A 61 -5.54 4.42 -22.27
CA ILE A 61 -5.82 5.42 -23.31
C ILE A 61 -4.57 6.27 -23.58
N PHE A 62 -3.93 6.79 -22.54
CA PHE A 62 -2.79 7.71 -22.69
C PHE A 62 -1.49 7.02 -23.10
N ASP A 63 -1.34 5.74 -22.78
CA ASP A 63 -0.16 4.94 -23.12
C ASP A 63 -0.34 4.17 -24.44
N ILE A 64 -1.44 4.38 -25.17
CA ILE A 64 -1.81 3.61 -26.36
C ILE A 64 -0.67 3.53 -27.41
N GLU A 65 0.01 4.64 -27.68
CA GLU A 65 1.10 4.70 -28.68
C GLU A 65 2.40 4.04 -28.19
N GLU A 66 2.63 4.02 -26.88
CA GLU A 66 3.76 3.31 -26.27
C GLU A 66 3.48 1.80 -26.23
N ASP A 67 2.26 1.43 -25.83
CA ASP A 67 1.85 0.04 -25.65
C ASP A 67 1.68 -0.71 -26.97
N LYS A 68 1.31 -0.02 -28.07
CA LYS A 68 1.32 -0.59 -29.43
C LYS A 68 2.69 -1.10 -29.87
N LYS A 69 3.79 -0.60 -29.28
CA LYS A 69 5.16 -0.98 -29.66
C LYS A 69 5.65 -2.24 -28.92
N ASP A 70 4.99 -2.66 -27.84
CA ASP A 70 5.36 -3.88 -27.09
C ASP A 70 4.43 -5.04 -27.48
N LYS A 71 4.99 -6.03 -28.18
CA LYS A 71 4.27 -7.23 -28.63
C LYS A 71 3.59 -7.98 -27.47
N GLU A 72 4.18 -7.99 -26.28
CA GLU A 72 3.62 -8.68 -25.10
C GLU A 72 2.43 -7.91 -24.53
N LYS A 73 2.47 -6.56 -24.53
CA LYS A 73 1.36 -5.75 -24.03
C LYS A 73 0.13 -5.82 -24.93
N LEU A 74 0.32 -5.98 -26.24
CA LEU A 74 -0.77 -6.15 -27.21
C LEU A 74 -1.61 -7.41 -26.98
N GLU A 75 -1.08 -8.42 -26.27
CA GLU A 75 -1.81 -9.64 -25.94
C GLU A 75 -2.93 -9.40 -24.91
N TRP A 76 -2.81 -8.35 -24.10
CA TRP A 76 -3.72 -8.11 -22.97
C TRP A 76 -4.27 -6.70 -22.87
N LYS A 77 -3.62 -5.68 -23.45
CA LYS A 77 -4.17 -4.32 -23.50
C LYS A 77 -5.19 -4.17 -24.63
N ILE A 78 -6.47 -4.27 -24.27
CA ILE A 78 -7.60 -4.23 -25.20
C ILE A 78 -7.73 -2.91 -25.98
N ILE A 79 -7.30 -1.78 -25.39
CA ILE A 79 -7.32 -0.47 -26.06
C ILE A 79 -6.19 -0.38 -27.08
N ALA A 80 -4.96 -0.74 -26.69
CA ALA A 80 -3.79 -0.71 -27.57
C ALA A 80 -3.91 -1.70 -28.75
N SER A 81 -4.54 -2.85 -28.54
CA SER A 81 -4.82 -3.84 -29.59
C SER A 81 -5.99 -3.46 -30.51
N GLY A 82 -6.69 -2.36 -30.25
CA GLY A 82 -7.82 -1.88 -31.07
C GLY A 82 -9.13 -2.64 -30.86
N GLU A 83 -9.20 -3.58 -29.93
CA GLU A 83 -10.42 -4.36 -29.64
C GLU A 83 -11.48 -3.54 -28.90
N LEU A 84 -11.05 -2.56 -28.08
CA LEU A 84 -11.92 -1.57 -27.45
C LEU A 84 -11.61 -0.17 -28.01
N GLY A 85 -12.56 0.41 -28.73
CA GLY A 85 -12.44 1.78 -29.25
C GLY A 85 -12.35 2.82 -28.13
N ILE A 86 -11.65 3.92 -28.40
CA ILE A 86 -11.38 4.99 -27.43
C ILE A 86 -12.68 5.59 -26.88
N ASP A 87 -13.69 5.83 -27.72
CA ASP A 87 -14.97 6.43 -27.28
C ASP A 87 -15.70 5.56 -26.25
N LYS A 88 -15.70 4.23 -26.49
CA LYS A 88 -16.27 3.26 -25.53
C LYS A 88 -15.45 3.22 -24.24
N ALA A 89 -14.11 3.26 -24.34
CA ALA A 89 -13.24 3.29 -23.18
C ALA A 89 -13.48 4.55 -22.32
N VAL A 90 -13.61 5.72 -22.94
CA VAL A 90 -13.94 6.98 -22.25
C VAL A 90 -15.32 6.90 -21.57
N THR A 91 -16.31 6.31 -22.22
CA THR A 91 -17.65 6.11 -21.62
C THR A 91 -17.56 5.24 -20.36
N ILE A 92 -16.85 4.11 -20.43
CA ILE A 92 -16.65 3.21 -19.27
C ILE A 92 -15.87 3.93 -18.16
N LEU A 93 -14.83 4.69 -18.53
CA LEU A 93 -14.03 5.49 -17.61
C LEU A 93 -14.91 6.46 -16.81
N ILE A 94 -15.74 7.26 -17.50
CA ILE A 94 -16.63 8.24 -16.85
C ILE A 94 -17.65 7.53 -15.96
N ALA A 95 -18.25 6.44 -16.43
CA ALA A 95 -19.22 5.67 -15.65
C ALA A 95 -18.61 5.10 -14.35
N MET A 96 -17.40 4.52 -14.44
CA MET A 96 -16.67 3.98 -13.29
C MET A 96 -16.23 5.08 -12.31
N LEU A 97 -15.80 6.23 -12.83
CA LEU A 97 -15.43 7.40 -12.03
C LEU A 97 -16.63 7.93 -11.22
N LEU A 98 -17.76 8.15 -11.90
CA LEU A 98 -18.98 8.63 -11.25
C LEU A 98 -19.50 7.63 -10.22
N LEU A 99 -19.50 6.34 -10.54
CA LEU A 99 -19.92 5.28 -9.61
C LEU A 99 -19.01 5.26 -8.37
N GLY A 100 -17.69 5.22 -8.57
CA GLY A 100 -16.71 5.13 -7.49
C GLY A 100 -16.76 6.34 -6.55
N LEU A 101 -16.75 7.54 -7.12
CA LEU A 101 -16.82 8.78 -6.33
C LEU A 101 -18.19 8.92 -5.62
N SER A 102 -19.30 8.63 -6.30
CA SER A 102 -20.63 8.69 -5.66
C SER A 102 -20.71 7.73 -4.48
N LEU A 103 -20.31 6.47 -4.64
CA LEU A 103 -20.32 5.49 -3.56
C LEU A 103 -19.43 5.88 -2.39
N SER A 104 -18.26 6.49 -2.65
CA SER A 104 -17.36 6.94 -1.59
C SER A 104 -17.95 8.05 -0.71
N THR A 105 -18.90 8.86 -1.22
CA THR A 105 -19.59 9.88 -0.40
C THR A 105 -20.52 9.29 0.66
N PHE A 106 -20.98 8.05 0.50
CA PHE A 106 -21.83 7.37 1.48
C PHE A 106 -21.03 6.77 2.66
N LEU A 107 -19.70 6.80 2.61
CA LEU A 107 -18.84 6.24 3.67
C LEU A 107 -18.33 7.32 4.61
N SER A 108 -17.41 8.16 4.15
CA SER A 108 -16.86 9.27 4.91
C SER A 108 -16.16 10.27 3.99
N LEU A 109 -16.04 11.52 4.44
CA LEU A 109 -15.25 12.54 3.74
C LEU A 109 -13.78 12.12 3.60
N TRP A 110 -13.25 11.39 4.59
CA TRP A 110 -11.90 10.84 4.56
C TRP A 110 -11.70 9.82 3.43
N PHE A 111 -12.61 8.86 3.31
CA PHE A 111 -12.54 7.85 2.26
C PHE A 111 -12.73 8.48 0.86
N PHE A 112 -13.65 9.45 0.72
CA PHE A 112 -13.81 10.22 -0.51
C PHE A 112 -12.53 11.00 -0.88
N ALA A 113 -11.90 11.69 0.08
CA ALA A 113 -10.65 12.40 -0.13
C ALA A 113 -9.50 11.44 -0.53
N MET A 114 -9.46 10.23 0.03
CA MET A 114 -8.50 9.19 -0.39
C MET A 114 -8.72 8.77 -1.84
N MET A 115 -9.97 8.62 -2.29
CA MET A 115 -10.28 8.31 -3.70
C MET A 115 -9.80 9.42 -4.63
N LEU A 116 -10.04 10.69 -4.28
CA LEU A 116 -9.54 11.83 -5.04
C LEU A 116 -8.00 11.88 -5.06
N LEU A 117 -7.36 11.64 -3.92
CA LEU A 117 -5.90 11.60 -3.84
C LEU A 117 -5.32 10.45 -4.67
N LEU A 118 -5.94 9.27 -4.67
CA LEU A 118 -5.55 8.17 -5.54
C LEU A 118 -5.64 8.55 -7.02
N LEU A 119 -6.75 9.17 -7.44
CA LEU A 119 -6.91 9.66 -8.80
C LEU A 119 -5.81 10.67 -9.15
N PHE A 120 -5.58 11.65 -8.27
CA PHE A 120 -4.55 12.67 -8.45
C PHE A 120 -3.14 12.08 -8.60
N LEU A 121 -2.72 11.18 -7.70
CA LEU A 121 -1.40 10.56 -7.77
C LEU A 121 -1.21 9.71 -9.04
N ASN A 122 -2.28 9.05 -9.50
CA ASN A 122 -2.23 8.28 -10.75
C ASN A 122 -2.19 9.20 -11.98
N LEU A 123 -2.89 10.34 -11.96
CA LEU A 123 -2.75 11.38 -12.98
C LEU A 123 -1.32 11.91 -13.01
N LEU A 124 -0.70 12.22 -11.86
CA LEU A 124 0.71 12.64 -11.80
C LEU A 124 1.64 11.58 -12.41
N HIS A 125 1.33 10.30 -12.20
CA HIS A 125 2.13 9.18 -12.71
C HIS A 125 2.14 9.11 -14.23
N SER A 126 0.95 9.10 -14.83
CA SER A 126 0.74 8.72 -16.22
C SER A 126 0.50 9.89 -17.17
N SER A 127 0.10 11.07 -16.66
CA SER A 127 -0.21 12.23 -17.50
C SER A 127 0.98 12.63 -18.39
N PRO A 128 0.73 12.99 -19.67
CA PRO A 128 1.76 13.50 -20.57
C PRO A 128 2.46 14.78 -20.09
N PHE A 129 1.83 15.52 -19.18
CA PHE A 129 2.31 16.81 -18.68
C PHE A 129 3.31 16.64 -17.53
N THR A 130 3.07 15.71 -16.61
CA THR A 130 3.90 15.51 -15.40
C THR A 130 4.92 14.39 -15.57
N LYS A 131 4.55 13.30 -16.27
CA LYS A 131 5.40 12.16 -16.63
C LYS A 131 6.29 11.65 -15.47
N PHE A 132 5.74 11.54 -14.26
CA PHE A 132 6.51 11.01 -13.11
C PHE A 132 7.05 9.62 -13.40
N LYS A 133 6.33 8.84 -14.22
CA LYS A 133 6.75 7.54 -14.74
C LYS A 133 8.12 7.53 -15.44
N LYS A 134 8.65 8.67 -15.91
CA LYS A 134 9.97 8.77 -16.56
C LYS A 134 11.13 8.98 -15.60
N SER A 135 10.87 9.52 -14.41
CA SER A 135 11.90 9.74 -13.39
C SER A 135 11.83 8.64 -12.35
N LEU A 136 12.97 7.99 -12.09
CA LEU A 136 13.06 6.93 -11.11
C LEU A 136 12.68 7.41 -9.70
N TYR A 137 13.21 8.56 -9.27
CA TYR A 137 12.92 9.15 -7.95
C TYR A 137 11.42 9.44 -7.79
N LYS A 138 10.83 10.16 -8.75
CA LYS A 138 9.40 10.51 -8.72
C LYS A 138 8.51 9.26 -8.75
N THR A 139 8.86 8.28 -9.59
CA THR A 139 8.16 6.99 -9.65
C THR A 139 8.20 6.28 -8.30
N SER A 140 9.36 6.24 -7.64
CA SER A 140 9.55 5.53 -6.38
C SER A 140 8.68 6.12 -5.26
N ILE A 141 8.68 7.45 -5.13
CA ILE A 141 7.87 8.15 -4.13
C ILE A 141 6.38 7.98 -4.44
N ASN A 142 5.99 8.27 -5.69
CA ASN A 142 4.58 8.27 -6.09
C ASN A 142 3.95 6.87 -5.99
N MET A 143 4.65 5.82 -6.43
CA MET A 143 4.16 4.45 -6.31
C MET A 143 4.03 4.01 -4.85
N THR A 144 4.97 4.41 -3.99
CA THR A 144 4.87 4.08 -2.55
C THR A 144 3.65 4.74 -1.93
N LEU A 145 3.34 5.99 -2.27
CA LEU A 145 2.15 6.69 -1.82
C LEU A 145 0.86 6.07 -2.38
N ILE A 146 0.82 5.74 -3.68
CA ILE A 146 -0.33 5.09 -4.30
C ILE A 146 -0.63 3.77 -3.60
N GLU A 147 0.37 2.91 -3.41
CA GLU A 147 0.16 1.61 -2.76
C GLU A 147 -0.20 1.76 -1.28
N PHE A 148 0.42 2.71 -0.57
CA PHE A 148 0.05 3.00 0.82
C PHE A 148 -1.42 3.32 0.94
N ILE A 149 -1.93 4.23 0.10
CA ILE A 149 -3.34 4.59 0.13
C ILE A 149 -4.21 3.39 -0.26
N LYS A 150 -3.85 2.62 -1.29
CA LYS A 150 -4.59 1.41 -1.71
C LYS A 150 -4.73 0.39 -0.59
N TYR A 151 -3.64 0.01 0.08
CA TYR A 151 -3.70 -0.90 1.22
C TYR A 151 -4.47 -0.32 2.42
N SER A 152 -4.51 1.01 2.55
CA SER A 152 -5.25 1.71 3.61
C SER A 152 -6.76 1.76 3.34
N THR A 153 -7.21 1.63 2.09
CA THR A 153 -8.62 1.88 1.71
C THR A 153 -9.61 1.02 2.49
N GLY A 154 -9.34 -0.27 2.69
CA GLY A 154 -10.23 -1.15 3.44
C GLY A 154 -10.44 -0.69 4.89
N TRP A 155 -9.36 -0.26 5.55
CA TRP A 155 -9.44 0.27 6.92
C TRP A 155 -10.29 1.54 6.96
N PHE A 156 -10.00 2.50 6.07
CA PHE A 156 -10.67 3.80 6.08
C PHE A 156 -12.07 3.79 5.46
N ALA A 157 -12.49 2.69 4.83
CA ALA A 157 -13.89 2.45 4.48
C ALA A 157 -14.75 2.19 5.73
N LEU A 158 -14.13 1.71 6.82
CA LEU A 158 -14.82 1.33 8.06
C LEU A 158 -14.73 2.41 9.14
N THR A 159 -13.66 3.19 9.17
CA THR A 159 -13.40 4.21 10.21
C THR A 159 -12.64 5.41 9.67
N ASN A 160 -12.72 6.56 10.34
CA ASN A 160 -11.83 7.71 10.14
C ASN A 160 -10.73 7.79 11.21
N ASN A 161 -10.69 6.86 12.17
CA ASN A 161 -9.75 6.87 13.28
C ASN A 161 -8.38 6.27 12.88
N ILE A 162 -7.31 6.97 13.25
CA ILE A 162 -5.91 6.62 12.93
C ILE A 162 -5.19 5.94 14.10
N SER A 163 -5.69 6.04 15.34
CA SER A 163 -4.99 5.63 16.57
C SER A 163 -4.55 4.16 16.60
N HIS A 164 -5.20 3.28 15.85
CA HIS A 164 -4.84 1.86 15.75
C HIS A 164 -4.45 1.44 14.33
N PHE A 165 -4.38 2.39 13.39
CA PHE A 165 -4.06 2.09 12.01
C PHE A 165 -2.61 1.58 11.90
N PRO A 166 -2.37 0.40 11.31
CA PRO A 166 -1.05 -0.22 11.33
C PRO A 166 -0.10 0.38 10.26
N VAL A 167 0.21 1.68 10.40
CA VAL A 167 1.00 2.49 9.44
C VAL A 167 2.28 1.78 9.00
N TRP A 168 3.06 1.24 9.93
CA TRP A 168 4.36 0.64 9.61
C TRP A 168 4.20 -0.64 8.79
N PHE A 169 3.19 -1.45 9.09
CA PHE A 169 2.88 -2.65 8.31
C PHE A 169 2.45 -2.30 6.89
N ILE A 170 1.56 -1.33 6.75
CA ILE A 170 1.10 -0.86 5.43
C ILE A 170 2.27 -0.27 4.64
N LEU A 171 3.17 0.47 5.30
CA LEU A 171 4.36 1.03 4.68
C LEU A 171 5.31 -0.06 4.17
N THR A 172 5.49 -1.15 4.92
CA THR A 172 6.28 -2.32 4.46
C THR A 172 5.71 -2.91 3.17
N LEU A 173 4.39 -3.14 3.12
CA LEU A 173 3.74 -3.70 1.92
C LEU A 173 3.86 -2.74 0.72
N SER A 174 3.75 -1.44 0.99
CA SER A 174 3.80 -0.40 -0.04
C SER A 174 5.19 -0.25 -0.65
N SER A 175 6.24 -0.20 0.18
CA SER A 175 7.61 -0.07 -0.29
C SER A 175 8.11 -1.36 -0.97
N ALA A 176 7.70 -2.54 -0.47
CA ALA A 176 7.97 -3.83 -1.12
C ALA A 176 7.31 -3.92 -2.51
N TYR A 177 6.07 -3.44 -2.64
CA TYR A 177 5.41 -3.35 -3.94
C TYR A 177 6.15 -2.37 -4.87
N THR A 178 6.52 -1.19 -4.39
CA THR A 178 7.30 -0.21 -5.19
C THR A 178 8.59 -0.83 -5.72
N PHE A 179 9.30 -1.58 -4.89
CA PHE A 179 10.49 -2.31 -5.33
C PHE A 179 10.16 -3.28 -6.48
N SER A 180 9.09 -4.07 -6.35
CA SER A 180 8.61 -4.99 -7.38
C SER A 180 8.16 -4.28 -8.67
N TYR A 181 7.54 -3.11 -8.56
CA TYR A 181 7.16 -2.30 -9.71
C TYR A 181 8.41 -1.77 -10.46
N ILE A 182 9.43 -1.34 -9.74
CA ILE A 182 10.69 -0.86 -10.33
C ILE A 182 11.44 -2.02 -11.00
N THR A 183 11.46 -3.21 -10.40
CA THR A 183 12.08 -4.40 -11.00
C THR A 183 11.43 -4.74 -12.34
N TYR A 184 10.10 -4.74 -12.39
CA TYR A 184 9.32 -4.95 -13.59
C TYR A 184 9.61 -3.88 -14.66
N LYS A 185 9.52 -2.62 -14.28
CA LYS A 185 9.57 -1.50 -15.23
C LYS A 185 10.95 -1.27 -15.81
N PHE A 186 11.99 -1.35 -14.98
CA PHE A 186 13.37 -1.03 -15.39
C PHE A 186 14.22 -2.27 -15.71
N LYS A 187 13.64 -3.47 -15.63
CA LYS A 187 14.32 -4.75 -15.91
C LYS A 187 15.62 -4.85 -15.11
N LEU A 188 15.46 -4.82 -13.79
CA LEU A 188 16.55 -4.75 -12.83
C LEU A 188 17.65 -5.78 -13.12
N ASP A 189 18.87 -5.29 -13.38
CA ASP A 189 20.10 -6.09 -13.36
C ASP A 189 21.04 -5.57 -12.26
N ILE A 190 22.08 -6.35 -11.94
CA ILE A 190 23.04 -6.00 -10.88
C ILE A 190 23.73 -4.66 -11.18
N LYS A 191 23.98 -4.35 -12.47
CA LYS A 191 24.58 -3.08 -12.88
C LYS A 191 23.64 -1.90 -12.61
N TRP A 192 22.35 -2.08 -12.84
CA TRP A 192 21.32 -1.07 -12.56
C TRP A 192 21.25 -0.76 -11.07
N VAL A 193 21.28 -1.77 -10.20
CA VAL A 193 21.28 -1.55 -8.73
C VAL A 193 22.47 -0.71 -8.33
N LYS A 194 23.66 -1.04 -8.84
CA LYS A 194 24.89 -0.28 -8.56
C LYS A 194 24.79 1.17 -9.02
N ASN A 195 24.22 1.41 -10.20
CA ASN A 195 24.06 2.74 -10.77
C ASN A 195 22.97 3.57 -10.06
N ASN A 196 21.98 2.92 -9.44
CA ASN A 196 20.84 3.58 -8.78
C ASN A 196 20.80 3.29 -7.27
N LYS A 197 21.97 3.14 -6.65
CA LYS A 197 22.13 2.72 -5.25
C LYS A 197 21.36 3.57 -4.25
N VAL A 198 21.18 4.87 -4.53
CA VAL A 198 20.43 5.77 -3.65
C VAL A 198 18.97 5.36 -3.59
N VAL A 199 18.28 5.25 -4.73
CA VAL A 199 16.87 4.86 -4.77
C VAL A 199 16.67 3.43 -4.26
N ALA A 200 17.49 2.49 -4.74
CA ALA A 200 17.39 1.10 -4.31
C ALA A 200 17.65 0.95 -2.80
N GLY A 201 18.67 1.63 -2.28
CA GLY A 201 19.00 1.65 -0.86
C GLY A 201 17.91 2.31 -0.02
N SER A 202 17.36 3.45 -0.45
CA SER A 202 16.26 4.12 0.25
C SER A 202 15.01 3.25 0.35
N ILE A 203 14.61 2.58 -0.73
CA ILE A 203 13.43 1.68 -0.70
C ILE A 203 13.72 0.46 0.18
N ALA A 204 14.92 -0.12 0.10
CA ALA A 204 15.31 -1.25 0.94
C ALA A 204 15.32 -0.88 2.43
N LEU A 205 15.91 0.27 2.79
CA LEU A 205 15.92 0.79 4.16
C LEU A 205 14.51 1.10 4.65
N LEU A 206 13.66 1.72 3.84
CA LEU A 206 12.26 1.97 4.19
C LEU A 206 11.50 0.67 4.44
N THR A 207 11.69 -0.33 3.57
CA THR A 207 11.04 -1.64 3.70
C THR A 207 11.52 -2.38 4.95
N MET A 208 12.83 -2.46 5.15
CA MET A 208 13.42 -3.17 6.30
C MET A 208 13.12 -2.46 7.62
N GLY A 209 13.25 -1.13 7.66
CA GLY A 209 12.96 -0.34 8.85
C GLY A 209 11.49 -0.42 9.25
N SER A 210 10.57 -0.23 8.30
CA SER A 210 9.14 -0.38 8.57
C SER A 210 8.77 -1.81 8.99
N TYR A 211 9.38 -2.83 8.40
CA TYR A 211 9.16 -4.23 8.77
C TYR A 211 9.60 -4.53 10.21
N ILE A 212 10.79 -4.06 10.60
CA ILE A 212 11.31 -4.24 11.96
C ILE A 212 10.41 -3.50 12.96
N ILE A 213 10.05 -2.24 12.69
CA ILE A 213 9.14 -1.50 13.56
C ILE A 213 7.79 -2.24 13.66
N SER A 214 7.27 -2.74 12.55
CA SER A 214 6.03 -3.49 12.48
C SER A 214 6.06 -4.77 13.33
N LEU A 215 7.17 -5.52 13.31
CA LEU A 215 7.40 -6.68 14.18
C LEU A 215 7.40 -6.32 15.67
N LEU A 216 7.93 -5.14 16.01
CA LEU A 216 8.04 -4.69 17.39
C LEU A 216 6.73 -4.08 17.91
N VAL A 217 5.95 -3.40 17.06
CA VAL A 217 4.79 -2.62 17.50
C VAL A 217 3.50 -3.44 17.48
N TYR A 218 3.32 -4.34 16.51
CA TYR A 218 2.02 -4.99 16.30
C TYR A 218 1.95 -6.42 16.81
N THR A 219 0.73 -6.81 17.17
CA THR A 219 0.40 -8.11 17.78
C THR A 219 0.25 -9.25 16.76
N PHE A 220 0.86 -9.17 15.57
CA PHE A 220 0.77 -10.24 14.56
C PHE A 220 2.13 -10.64 13.94
N PRO A 221 3.13 -11.01 14.76
CA PRO A 221 4.46 -11.40 14.29
C PRO A 221 4.46 -12.62 13.36
N VAL A 222 3.51 -13.55 13.49
CA VAL A 222 3.44 -14.74 12.60
C VAL A 222 3.24 -14.33 11.13
N SER A 223 2.32 -13.40 10.87
CA SER A 223 2.07 -12.88 9.52
C SER A 223 3.27 -12.11 8.96
N MET A 224 4.03 -11.42 9.81
CA MET A 224 5.29 -10.75 9.41
C MET A 224 6.35 -11.77 9.01
N ILE A 225 6.53 -12.84 9.79
CA ILE A 225 7.48 -13.90 9.48
C ILE A 225 7.15 -14.54 8.12
N ILE A 226 5.86 -14.79 7.87
CA ILE A 226 5.40 -15.30 6.57
C ILE A 226 5.73 -14.32 5.45
N LEU A 227 5.54 -13.01 5.65
CA LEU A 227 5.91 -11.98 4.67
C LEU A 227 7.40 -12.03 4.31
N PHE A 228 8.27 -12.39 5.25
CA PHE A 228 9.71 -12.50 5.02
C PHE A 228 10.11 -13.83 4.34
N ILE A 229 9.53 -14.95 4.77
CA ILE A 229 9.92 -16.29 4.30
C ILE A 229 9.28 -16.65 2.97
N ALA A 230 8.00 -16.30 2.77
CA ALA A 230 7.24 -16.71 1.60
C ALA A 230 7.90 -16.31 0.26
N PRO A 231 8.50 -15.11 0.09
CA PRO A 231 9.23 -14.75 -1.12
C PRO A 231 10.40 -15.69 -1.43
N VAL A 232 11.12 -16.17 -0.41
CA VAL A 232 12.27 -17.07 -0.57
C VAL A 232 11.82 -18.44 -1.04
N ILE A 233 10.79 -19.01 -0.42
CA ILE A 233 10.20 -20.30 -0.82
C ILE A 233 9.71 -20.24 -2.26
N VAL A 234 9.00 -19.15 -2.59
CA VAL A 234 8.51 -18.82 -3.93
C VAL A 234 9.64 -18.84 -4.96
N LEU A 235 10.77 -18.19 -4.67
CA LEU A 235 11.94 -18.15 -5.56
C LEU A 235 12.60 -19.52 -5.74
N LEU A 236 12.59 -20.36 -4.71
CA LEU A 236 13.12 -21.73 -4.79
C LEU A 236 12.23 -22.60 -5.69
N ILE A 237 10.90 -22.52 -5.50
CA ILE A 237 9.93 -23.25 -6.33
C ILE A 237 10.00 -22.79 -7.79
N SER A 238 10.09 -21.48 -8.06
CA SER A 238 10.12 -20.98 -9.44
C SER A 238 11.35 -21.48 -10.23
N LYS A 239 12.48 -21.73 -9.55
CA LYS A 239 13.67 -22.34 -10.16
C LYS A 239 13.47 -23.82 -10.52
N LEU A 240 12.63 -24.55 -9.78
CA LEU A 240 12.36 -25.97 -10.04
C LEU A 240 11.48 -26.20 -11.27
N PHE A 241 10.62 -25.25 -11.63
CA PHE A 241 9.67 -25.41 -12.73
C PHE A 241 10.10 -24.75 -14.05
N SER A 242 11.33 -24.23 -14.17
CA SER A 242 11.84 -23.54 -15.38
C SER A 242 10.89 -22.44 -15.88
N TRP A 243 10.38 -21.64 -14.95
CA TRP A 243 9.37 -20.62 -15.27
C TRP A 243 10.00 -19.39 -15.97
N GLU A 244 10.01 -19.36 -17.31
CA GLU A 244 10.47 -18.18 -18.09
C GLU A 244 9.34 -17.14 -18.36
N GLY A 245 9.64 -15.83 -18.25
CA GLY A 245 8.80 -14.71 -18.75
C GLY A 245 8.74 -13.42 -17.89
N ARG A 246 8.49 -12.24 -18.51
CA ARG A 246 8.39 -10.89 -17.87
C ARG A 246 7.20 -10.76 -16.91
N MET A 247 6.07 -11.38 -17.24
CA MET A 247 4.85 -11.40 -16.42
C MET A 247 4.97 -12.30 -15.17
N LYS A 248 5.93 -13.25 -15.14
CA LYS A 248 6.01 -14.27 -14.08
C LYS A 248 6.45 -13.74 -12.72
N ASN A 249 7.41 -12.81 -12.65
CA ASN A 249 7.94 -12.36 -11.36
C ASN A 249 7.00 -11.38 -10.63
N MET A 250 6.33 -10.49 -11.38
CA MET A 250 5.42 -9.51 -10.80
C MET A 250 4.05 -10.12 -10.45
N LEU A 251 3.51 -10.97 -11.33
CA LEU A 251 2.27 -11.68 -11.05
C LEU A 251 2.44 -12.73 -9.94
N PHE A 252 3.58 -13.40 -9.81
CA PHE A 252 3.72 -14.42 -8.76
C PHE A 252 3.85 -13.80 -7.36
N ILE A 253 4.56 -12.69 -7.20
CA ILE A 253 4.61 -11.96 -5.92
C ILE A 253 3.23 -11.37 -5.57
N GLU A 254 2.58 -10.66 -6.49
CA GLU A 254 1.29 -10.01 -6.23
C GLU A 254 0.13 -11.02 -6.02
N TYR A 255 0.12 -12.15 -6.72
CA TYR A 255 -0.97 -13.12 -6.70
C TYR A 255 -0.72 -14.36 -5.82
N VAL A 256 0.49 -14.53 -5.27
CA VAL A 256 0.77 -15.60 -4.31
C VAL A 256 1.07 -15.03 -2.93
N LEU A 257 1.95 -14.02 -2.83
CA LEU A 257 2.32 -13.49 -1.50
C LEU A 257 1.18 -12.73 -0.83
N LEU A 258 0.41 -11.91 -1.56
CA LEU A 258 -0.69 -11.18 -0.95
C LEU A 258 -1.84 -12.10 -0.49
N PRO A 259 -2.27 -13.12 -1.27
CA PRO A 259 -3.20 -14.12 -0.75
C PRO A 259 -2.64 -14.92 0.41
N LEU A 260 -1.37 -15.36 0.36
CA LEU A 260 -0.74 -16.07 1.49
C LEU A 260 -0.72 -15.20 2.75
N LEU A 261 -0.41 -13.91 2.61
CA LEU A 261 -0.44 -12.95 3.71
C LEU A 261 -1.85 -12.78 4.25
N LEU A 262 -2.84 -12.57 3.37
CA LEU A 262 -4.24 -12.43 3.75
C LEU A 262 -4.73 -13.67 4.50
N ILE A 263 -4.43 -14.87 3.98
CA ILE A 263 -4.72 -16.15 4.62
C ILE A 263 -4.01 -16.23 5.98
N SER A 264 -2.74 -15.83 6.07
CA SER A 264 -2.01 -15.85 7.35
C SER A 264 -2.68 -14.98 8.41
N LEU A 265 -3.15 -13.79 8.02
CA LEU A 265 -3.83 -12.85 8.90
C LEU A 265 -5.21 -13.38 9.29
N LEU A 266 -5.95 -13.98 8.36
CA LEU A 266 -7.22 -14.64 8.65
C LEU A 266 -7.04 -15.82 9.62
N ILE A 267 -5.96 -16.59 9.47
CA ILE A 267 -5.66 -17.72 10.36
C ILE A 267 -5.32 -17.24 11.78
N LEU A 268 -4.92 -15.98 12.01
CA LEU A 268 -4.78 -15.44 13.38
C LEU A 268 -6.11 -15.44 14.15
N THR A 269 -7.25 -15.53 13.47
CA THR A 269 -8.55 -15.73 14.11
C THR A 269 -8.74 -17.17 14.66
N ASN A 270 -7.91 -18.12 14.24
CA ASN A 270 -7.92 -19.49 14.75
C ASN A 270 -7.29 -19.55 16.16
N PRO A 271 -7.93 -20.23 17.14
CA PRO A 271 -7.45 -20.29 18.52
C PRO A 271 -6.02 -20.81 18.69
N VAL A 272 -5.62 -21.80 17.88
CA VAL A 272 -4.27 -22.41 17.96
C VAL A 272 -3.21 -21.42 17.51
N VAL A 273 -3.44 -20.76 16.38
CA VAL A 273 -2.50 -19.79 15.83
C VAL A 273 -2.48 -18.52 16.66
N LYS A 274 -3.64 -18.11 17.20
CA LYS A 274 -3.73 -17.03 18.18
C LYS A 274 -2.84 -17.30 19.39
N SER A 275 -2.91 -18.50 19.98
CA SER A 275 -2.05 -18.89 21.12
C SER A 275 -0.56 -18.92 20.77
N MET A 276 -0.18 -19.43 19.59
CA MET A 276 1.21 -19.37 19.12
C MET A 276 1.70 -17.93 18.96
N ASN A 277 0.84 -17.07 18.42
CA ASN A 277 1.12 -15.67 18.21
C ASN A 277 1.22 -14.89 19.55
N GLU A 278 0.38 -15.20 20.53
CA GLU A 278 0.47 -14.66 21.90
C GLU A 278 1.82 -15.01 22.55
N LYS A 279 2.28 -16.27 22.47
CA LYS A 279 3.60 -16.69 22.98
C LYS A 279 4.77 -15.95 22.30
N LEU A 280 4.66 -15.70 21.00
CA LEU A 280 5.64 -14.92 20.25
C LEU A 280 5.64 -13.46 20.71
N VAL A 281 4.47 -12.86 20.95
CA VAL A 281 4.35 -11.50 21.49
C VAL A 281 4.98 -11.41 22.88
N GLU A 282 4.69 -12.35 23.79
CA GLU A 282 5.32 -12.43 25.12
C GLU A 282 6.86 -12.48 25.02
N SER A 283 7.38 -13.27 24.07
CA SER A 283 8.83 -13.38 23.85
C SER A 283 9.42 -12.06 23.34
N ILE A 284 8.75 -11.41 22.38
CA ILE A 284 9.15 -10.09 21.86
C ILE A 284 9.16 -9.05 22.97
N ASP A 285 8.14 -9.03 23.83
CA ASP A 285 8.04 -8.07 24.92
C ASP A 285 9.12 -8.30 25.98
N SER A 286 9.45 -9.56 26.28
CA SER A 286 10.62 -9.89 27.12
C SER A 286 11.93 -9.35 26.52
N TYR A 287 12.14 -9.50 25.21
CA TYR A 287 13.32 -8.94 24.55
C TYR A 287 13.32 -7.41 24.54
N LYS A 288 12.17 -6.75 24.42
CA LYS A 288 12.07 -5.28 24.54
C LYS A 288 12.46 -4.83 25.93
N GLU A 289 12.00 -5.52 26.97
CA GLU A 289 12.35 -5.21 28.35
C GLU A 289 13.86 -5.36 28.60
N LEU A 290 14.45 -6.46 28.13
CA LEU A 290 15.90 -6.68 28.17
C LEU A 290 16.67 -5.58 27.42
N ALA A 291 16.21 -5.21 26.23
CA ALA A 291 16.84 -4.14 25.44
C ALA A 291 16.72 -2.77 26.12
N SER A 292 15.58 -2.47 26.75
CA SER A 292 15.38 -1.26 27.54
C SER A 292 16.31 -1.21 28.75
N ASN A 293 16.46 -2.34 29.45
CA ASN A 293 17.33 -2.46 30.62
C ASN A 293 18.83 -2.43 30.28
N ALA A 294 19.20 -2.89 29.08
CA ALA A 294 20.57 -2.85 28.57
C ALA A 294 20.94 -1.51 27.91
N MET A 295 19.98 -0.59 27.73
CA MET A 295 20.20 0.67 27.05
C MET A 295 21.08 1.58 27.92
N PRO A 296 22.22 2.10 27.40
CA PRO A 296 23.11 2.94 28.17
C PRO A 296 22.39 4.17 28.73
N SER A 297 22.69 4.55 29.97
CA SER A 297 22.07 5.71 30.66
C SER A 297 22.21 7.04 29.90
N ILE A 298 23.21 7.13 29.00
CA ILE A 298 23.42 8.24 28.06
C ILE A 298 22.26 8.38 27.04
N ILE A 299 21.58 7.31 26.68
CA ILE A 299 20.47 7.29 25.72
C ILE A 299 19.11 7.39 26.44
N VAL A 300 18.97 6.73 27.60
CA VAL A 300 17.71 6.66 28.36
C VAL A 300 17.33 8.03 28.96
N LYS A 301 18.27 8.75 29.58
CA LYS A 301 17.99 10.03 30.25
C LYS A 301 17.43 11.11 29.31
N PRO A 302 17.98 11.34 28.10
CA PRO A 302 17.37 12.26 27.13
C PRO A 302 15.94 11.87 26.73
N LEU A 303 15.68 10.57 26.54
CA LEU A 303 14.38 10.03 26.15
C LEU A 303 13.33 10.20 27.26
N GLU A 304 13.69 9.95 28.52
CA GLU A 304 12.82 10.20 29.68
C GLU A 304 12.50 11.68 29.83
N ASN A 305 13.48 12.56 29.61
CA ASN A 305 13.28 14.01 29.67
C ASN A 305 12.31 14.49 28.58
N ILE A 306 12.47 13.99 27.34
CA ILE A 306 11.53 14.26 26.24
C ILE A 306 10.13 13.71 26.56
N THR A 307 10.03 12.48 27.07
CA THR A 307 8.75 11.83 27.39
C THR A 307 8.01 12.55 28.52
N SER A 308 8.73 13.00 29.54
CA SER A 308 8.18 13.82 30.64
C SER A 308 7.71 15.20 30.15
N THR A 309 8.45 15.80 29.20
CA THR A 309 8.05 17.07 28.56
C THR A 309 6.80 16.90 27.72
N ILE A 310 6.66 15.78 26.99
CA ILE A 310 5.46 15.46 26.20
C ILE A 310 4.27 15.17 27.11
N LYS A 311 4.46 14.42 28.20
CA LYS A 311 3.41 14.12 29.19
C LYS A 311 2.98 15.32 30.04
N ALA A 312 3.79 16.37 30.12
CA ALA A 312 3.42 17.63 30.75
C ALA A 312 2.37 18.42 29.92
N TYR A 313 2.08 17.99 28.70
CA TYR A 313 0.93 18.42 27.93
C TYR A 313 -0.12 17.31 28.01
N GLU A 314 -1.18 17.52 28.79
CA GLU A 314 -2.18 16.48 29.11
C GLU A 314 -3.12 16.18 27.94
N SER A 315 -3.23 17.06 26.95
CA SER A 315 -4.02 16.84 25.73
C SER A 315 -3.44 17.54 24.48
N LEU A 316 -3.86 17.09 23.29
CA LEU A 316 -3.59 17.79 22.02
C LEU A 316 -4.23 19.20 22.00
N ASP A 317 -5.28 19.42 22.78
CA ASP A 317 -5.98 20.70 22.90
C ASP A 317 -5.12 21.76 23.63
N ASP A 318 -4.32 21.35 24.62
CA ASP A 318 -3.35 22.25 25.30
C ASP A 318 -2.22 22.71 24.37
N ILE A 319 -1.85 21.84 23.42
CA ILE A 319 -0.84 22.15 22.39
C ILE A 319 -1.46 23.11 21.37
N GLU A 320 -2.71 22.89 20.97
CA GLU A 320 -3.46 23.75 20.06
C GLU A 320 -3.70 25.15 20.67
N GLU A 321 -4.09 25.23 21.95
CA GLU A 321 -4.26 26.49 22.68
C GLU A 321 -2.95 27.29 22.72
N LYS A 322 -1.82 26.63 23.01
CA LYS A 322 -0.51 27.29 23.10
C LYS A 322 0.02 27.74 21.74
N ILE A 323 -0.23 26.96 20.69
CA ILE A 323 0.06 27.35 19.30
C ILE A 323 -0.78 28.58 18.93
N ASN A 324 -2.10 28.55 19.19
CA ASN A 324 -3.01 29.66 18.89
C ASN A 324 -2.65 30.93 19.68
N THR A 325 -2.27 30.80 20.95
CA THR A 325 -1.81 31.92 21.80
C THR A 325 -0.46 32.50 21.33
N THR A 326 0.39 31.67 20.74
CA THR A 326 1.67 32.11 20.15
C THR A 326 1.43 32.83 18.81
N PHE A 327 0.52 32.32 17.98
CA PHE A 327 0.13 32.94 16.72
C PHE A 327 -0.68 34.24 16.91
N SER A 328 -1.47 34.37 17.98
CA SER A 328 -2.20 35.61 18.27
C SER A 328 -1.29 36.75 18.72
N LYS A 329 -0.08 36.44 19.22
CA LYS A 329 0.95 37.40 19.63
C LYS A 329 1.94 37.75 18.50
N LEU A 330 1.87 37.06 17.36
CA LEU A 330 2.74 37.33 16.21
C LEU A 330 2.61 38.78 15.67
N PRO A 331 1.42 39.41 15.61
CA PRO A 331 1.29 40.79 15.12
C PRO A 331 2.03 41.83 15.97
N GLU A 332 2.14 41.61 17.28
CA GLU A 332 2.84 42.52 18.22
C GLU A 332 4.37 42.43 18.11
N LEU A 333 4.89 41.36 17.48
CA LEU A 333 6.33 41.19 17.23
C LEU A 333 6.79 41.85 15.91
N PHE A 334 5.85 42.29 15.08
CA PHE A 334 6.11 42.96 13.78
C PHE A 334 5.61 44.42 13.74
N SER A 335 5.11 44.94 14.86
CA SER A 335 4.87 46.36 15.14
C SER A 335 5.97 46.91 16.04
#